data_AF-A0A0K0DW81-F1
#
_entry.id   AF-A0A0K0DW81-F1
#
_cell.length_a   1.000
_cell.length_b   1.000
_cell.length_c   1.000
_cell.angle_alpha   90.00
_cell.angle_beta   90.00
_cell.angle_gamma   90.00
#
_symmetry.space_group_name_H-M   'P 1'
#
loop_
_entity.id
_entity.type
_entity.pdbx_description
1 polymer ?
#
loop_
_entity_poly.entity_id
_entity_poly.type
_entity_poly.pdbx_seq_one_letter_code
_entity_poly.pdbx_strand_id
1 'polypeptide(L)'
;MSSGERYMPSIARDCDQFKKDYERCFVTEFFPRFVDPNNSLVNHPNPCEQLHNVYKQCIETYFLKNKVQDIDFDDLQDDYWNDALDETGNKIPSPELRGENDDEENKKKSNLQSNNFRYVDPEDAKFEKLELDLGRFIEDVRQLGVTASDPGENANEIIRAKLLKIAAGLKNINEVSSQFMNHQIPIKIFDFVDDMKNPNAYSKAVFEETDAKNSEVNGKIEQYKKYKAKVLAKWSEEMPDAALQYMIMRKDSEGDKGPPFL
;
A
#
# COMPACT_ATOMS: atom_id res chain seq x y z
N MET A 1 20.13 40.75 22.82
CA MET A 1 20.79 39.49 22.39
C MET A 1 19.75 38.68 21.66
N SER A 2 19.75 38.72 20.33
CA SER A 2 18.64 38.23 19.52
C SER A 2 18.69 36.71 19.44
N SER A 3 17.61 36.06 19.83
CA SER A 3 17.41 34.62 19.70
C SER A 3 17.80 34.16 18.29
N GLY A 4 18.82 33.32 18.20
CA GLY A 4 19.23 32.72 16.94
C GLY A 4 18.08 31.90 16.39
N GLU A 5 17.47 32.38 15.31
CA GLU A 5 16.47 31.63 14.56
C GLU A 5 17.13 30.34 14.08
N ARG A 6 16.75 29.21 14.70
CA ARG A 6 17.14 27.88 14.26
C ARG A 6 16.42 27.62 12.94
N TYR A 7 17.02 28.04 11.84
CA TYR A 7 16.55 27.72 10.50
C TYR A 7 17.60 26.86 9.82
N MET A 8 17.14 25.91 8.99
CA MET A 8 18.04 25.11 8.18
C MET A 8 18.27 25.85 6.86
N PRO A 9 19.51 26.18 6.47
CA PRO A 9 19.75 26.86 5.21
C PRO A 9 19.35 25.99 4.00
N SER A 10 18.99 26.64 2.90
CA SER A 10 18.79 25.97 1.62
C SER A 10 20.13 25.54 0.99
N ILE A 11 20.10 24.50 0.16
CA ILE A 11 21.27 24.06 -0.63
C ILE A 11 21.75 25.17 -1.59
N ALA A 12 20.80 25.98 -2.06
CA ALA A 12 21.05 27.14 -2.91
C ALA A 12 20.96 28.40 -2.06
N ARG A 13 22.07 29.14 -1.89
CA ARG A 13 22.07 30.40 -1.13
C ARG A 13 21.08 31.42 -1.67
N ASP A 14 20.89 31.44 -2.99
CA ASP A 14 19.96 32.35 -3.67
C ASP A 14 18.49 32.02 -3.36
N CYS A 15 18.18 30.77 -3.00
CA CYS A 15 16.83 30.31 -2.68
C CYS A 15 16.52 30.32 -1.17
N ASP A 16 17.47 30.77 -0.32
CA ASP A 16 17.36 30.68 1.14
C ASP A 16 16.21 31.55 1.69
N GLN A 17 15.98 32.72 1.07
CA GLN A 17 14.87 33.59 1.47
C GLN A 17 13.51 32.96 1.13
N PHE A 18 13.37 32.36 -0.07
CA PHE A 18 12.14 31.66 -0.47
C PHE A 18 11.85 30.46 0.43
N LYS A 19 12.89 29.74 0.87
CA LYS A 19 12.76 28.66 1.85
C LYS A 19 12.19 29.17 3.17
N LYS A 20 12.72 30.27 3.71
CA LYS A 20 12.25 30.85 4.98
C LYS A 20 10.78 31.28 4.88
N ASP A 21 10.41 31.90 3.77
CA ASP A 21 9.02 32.36 3.56
C ASP A 21 8.06 31.16 3.43
N TYR A 22 8.47 30.11 2.71
CA TYR A 22 7.72 28.86 2.62
C TYR A 22 7.60 28.12 3.96
N GLU A 23 8.71 27.92 4.68
CA GLU A 23 8.71 27.24 5.99
C GLU A 23 7.86 28.00 7.01
N ARG A 24 7.92 29.34 7.00
CA ARG A 24 7.06 30.16 7.84
C ARG A 24 5.58 29.95 7.52
N CYS A 25 5.21 29.99 6.24
CA CYS A 25 3.83 29.71 5.82
C CYS A 25 3.40 28.29 6.21
N PHE A 26 4.27 27.30 6.00
CA PHE A 26 3.99 25.91 6.33
C PHE A 26 3.69 25.73 7.83
N VAL A 27 4.48 26.34 8.71
CA VAL A 27 4.29 26.23 10.16
C VAL A 27 3.08 27.03 10.65
N THR A 28 2.81 28.21 10.06
CA THR A 28 1.78 29.14 10.59
C THR A 28 0.40 28.96 9.97
N GLU A 29 0.30 28.57 8.71
CA GLU A 29 -0.96 28.49 7.97
C GLU A 29 -1.30 27.04 7.58
N PHE A 30 -0.34 26.28 7.06
CA PHE A 30 -0.62 24.89 6.63
C PHE A 30 -0.81 23.95 7.82
N PHE A 31 0.13 23.93 8.76
CA PHE A 31 0.09 22.99 9.89
C PHE A 31 -1.21 23.09 10.72
N PRO A 32 -1.72 24.28 11.10
CA PRO A 32 -2.95 24.39 11.88
C PRO A 32 -4.23 24.09 11.08
N ARG A 33 -4.19 24.14 9.74
CA ARG A 33 -5.37 23.85 8.92
C ARG A 33 -5.48 22.37 8.56
N PHE A 34 -4.35 21.69 8.40
CA PHE A 34 -4.31 20.32 7.93
C PHE A 34 -3.95 19.29 9.01
N VAL A 35 -3.35 19.70 10.13
CA VAL A 35 -2.99 18.78 11.23
C VAL A 35 -3.98 18.82 12.40
N ASP A 36 -4.70 19.94 12.58
CA ASP A 36 -5.70 20.03 13.66
C ASP A 36 -6.94 19.16 13.32
N PRO A 37 -7.30 18.18 14.17
CA PRO A 37 -8.39 17.24 13.90
C PRO A 37 -9.75 17.92 13.74
N ASN A 38 -9.90 19.13 14.26
CA ASN A 38 -11.13 19.91 14.16
C ASN A 38 -11.31 20.60 12.79
N ASN A 39 -10.26 20.69 11.96
CA ASN A 39 -10.27 21.46 10.71
C ASN A 39 -10.07 20.60 9.45
N SER A 40 -9.81 19.29 9.62
CA SER A 40 -9.45 18.35 8.55
C SER A 40 -10.59 18.02 7.56
N LEU A 41 -11.82 18.51 7.80
CA LEU A 41 -13.02 18.17 7.01
C LEU A 41 -13.32 19.09 5.83
N VAL A 42 -12.56 20.16 5.63
CA VAL A 42 -12.87 21.16 4.61
C VAL A 42 -11.77 21.15 3.55
N ASN A 43 -12.19 21.08 2.28
CA ASN A 43 -11.34 21.29 1.10
C ASN A 43 -10.71 22.69 1.14
N HIS A 44 -9.67 22.84 1.96
CA HIS A 44 -8.90 24.06 2.04
C HIS A 44 -7.87 24.04 0.92
N PRO A 45 -7.84 25.03 0.02
CA PRO A 45 -6.73 25.18 -0.90
C PRO A 45 -5.44 25.40 -0.09
N ASN A 46 -4.31 24.85 -0.56
CA ASN A 46 -3.04 24.96 0.14
C ASN A 46 -2.60 26.44 0.18
N PRO A 47 -2.56 27.08 1.37
CA PRO A 47 -2.23 28.51 1.46
C PRO A 47 -0.78 28.81 1.06
N CYS A 48 0.09 27.80 1.08
CA CYS A 48 1.52 27.94 0.81
C CYS A 48 1.92 27.45 -0.59
N GLU A 49 0.96 27.10 -1.46
CA GLU A 49 1.23 26.53 -2.78
C GLU A 49 2.07 27.45 -3.66
N GLN A 50 1.75 28.76 -3.67
CA GLN A 50 2.52 29.72 -4.47
C GLN A 50 3.96 29.85 -3.98
N LEU A 51 4.17 29.89 -2.67
CA LEU A 51 5.51 29.94 -2.06
C LEU A 51 6.29 28.64 -2.33
N HIS A 52 5.61 27.50 -2.27
CA HIS A 52 6.18 26.20 -2.62
C HIS A 52 6.66 26.20 -4.08
N ASN A 53 5.83 26.65 -5.02
CA ASN A 53 6.16 26.67 -6.44
C ASN A 53 7.35 27.59 -6.75
N VAL A 54 7.43 28.77 -6.13
CA VAL A 54 8.57 29.69 -6.29
C VAL A 54 9.86 29.08 -5.74
N TYR A 55 9.80 28.49 -4.54
CA TYR A 55 10.96 27.82 -3.95
C TYR A 55 11.41 26.61 -4.79
N LYS A 56 10.46 25.78 -5.24
CA LYS A 56 10.71 24.62 -6.11
C LYS A 56 11.42 25.02 -7.40
N GLN A 57 10.91 26.01 -8.13
CA GLN A 57 11.52 26.49 -9.37
C GLN A 57 12.94 27.03 -9.15
N CYS A 58 13.18 27.71 -8.03
CA CYS A 58 14.51 28.20 -7.68
C CYS A 58 15.51 27.04 -7.48
N ILE A 59 15.08 25.98 -6.79
CA ILE A 59 15.89 24.79 -6.53
C ILE A 59 16.14 23.96 -7.80
N GLU A 60 15.11 23.75 -8.63
CA GLU A 60 15.26 23.08 -9.93
C GLU A 60 16.26 23.81 -10.83
N THR A 61 16.18 25.15 -10.88
CA THR A 61 17.14 25.97 -11.64
C THR A 61 18.57 25.85 -11.08
N TYR A 62 18.72 25.73 -9.76
CA TYR A 62 20.02 25.53 -9.12
C TYR A 62 20.62 24.17 -9.45
N PHE A 63 19.83 23.09 -9.40
CA PHE A 63 20.27 21.75 -9.76
C PHE A 63 20.71 21.67 -11.23
N LEU A 64 19.95 22.28 -12.14
CA LEU A 64 20.30 22.37 -13.57
C LEU A 64 21.62 23.11 -13.82
N LYS A 65 21.92 24.17 -13.05
CA LYS A 65 23.15 24.97 -13.22
C LYS A 65 24.39 24.30 -12.66
N ASN A 66 24.29 23.71 -11.47
CA ASN A 66 25.47 23.26 -10.74
C ASN A 66 25.80 21.77 -10.93
N LYS A 67 24.98 21.00 -11.68
CA LYS A 67 25.15 19.53 -11.87
C LYS A 67 25.52 18.83 -10.56
N VAL A 68 24.90 19.25 -9.47
CA VAL A 68 25.23 18.75 -8.13
C VAL A 68 24.50 17.44 -7.97
N GLN A 69 25.28 16.38 -8.14
CA GLN A 69 24.95 14.97 -7.98
C GLN A 69 24.08 14.42 -9.12
N ASP A 70 24.52 13.26 -9.61
CA ASP A 70 23.82 12.36 -10.52
C ASP A 70 22.55 11.81 -9.84
N ILE A 71 21.65 12.71 -9.45
CA ILE A 71 20.32 12.35 -8.98
C ILE A 71 19.42 12.55 -10.17
N ASP A 72 19.25 11.48 -10.93
CA ASP A 72 18.16 11.42 -11.90
C ASP A 72 16.85 11.32 -11.10
N PHE A 73 16.09 12.41 -11.09
CA PHE A 73 14.81 12.45 -10.38
C PHE A 73 13.77 11.56 -11.07
N ASP A 74 13.97 11.24 -12.36
CA ASP A 74 13.10 10.33 -13.09
C ASP A 74 13.36 8.87 -12.66
N ASP A 75 14.60 8.50 -12.31
CA ASP A 75 14.92 7.17 -11.75
C ASP A 75 14.34 6.98 -10.34
N LEU A 76 14.31 8.04 -9.52
CA LEU A 76 13.74 8.00 -8.16
C LEU A 76 12.21 7.85 -8.14
N GLN A 77 11.53 8.14 -9.24
CA GLN A 77 10.07 8.07 -9.29
C GLN A 77 9.56 6.61 -9.30
N ASP A 78 10.37 5.68 -9.82
CA ASP A 78 10.06 4.25 -9.79
C ASP A 78 10.32 3.61 -8.42
N ASP A 79 11.30 4.13 -7.66
CA ASP A 79 11.71 3.59 -6.35
C ASP A 79 10.85 4.06 -5.17
N TYR A 80 10.20 5.22 -5.26
CA TYR A 80 9.52 5.84 -4.10
C TYR A 80 8.12 5.31 -3.82
N TRP A 81 7.50 4.60 -4.77
CA TRP A 81 6.13 4.07 -4.65
C TRP A 81 5.98 2.60 -5.04
N ASN A 82 7.03 1.96 -5.55
CA ASN A 82 7.02 0.53 -5.84
C ASN A 82 8.07 -0.15 -4.96
N ASP A 83 7.65 -1.24 -4.31
CA ASP A 83 8.52 -2.12 -3.52
C ASP A 83 9.86 -2.32 -4.24
N ALA A 84 10.92 -1.70 -3.71
CA ALA A 84 12.25 -1.75 -4.30
C ALA A 84 12.57 -3.20 -4.65
N LEU A 85 12.75 -3.51 -5.94
CA LEU A 85 13.07 -4.85 -6.39
C LEU A 85 14.59 -5.03 -6.34
N ASP A 86 15.08 -6.18 -5.87
CA ASP A 86 16.49 -6.52 -6.01
C ASP A 86 16.88 -6.73 -7.50
N GLU A 87 18.18 -6.88 -7.80
CA GLU A 87 18.68 -7.13 -9.18
C GLU A 87 18.08 -8.41 -9.83
N THR A 88 17.37 -9.23 -9.04
CA THR A 88 16.66 -10.44 -9.45
C THR A 88 15.13 -10.29 -9.54
N GLY A 89 14.59 -9.08 -9.30
CA GLY A 89 13.16 -8.80 -9.42
C GLY A 89 12.31 -9.21 -8.22
N ASN A 90 12.91 -9.46 -7.04
CA ASN A 90 12.16 -9.75 -5.81
C ASN A 90 11.91 -8.48 -5.00
N LYS A 91 10.72 -8.34 -4.41
CA LYS A 91 10.43 -7.27 -3.43
C LYS A 91 11.44 -7.32 -2.29
N ILE A 92 12.23 -6.27 -2.12
CA ILE A 92 13.05 -6.06 -0.94
C ILE A 92 12.09 -5.81 0.22
N PRO A 93 12.04 -6.69 1.24
CA PRO A 93 11.24 -6.42 2.42
C PRO A 93 11.73 -5.13 3.05
N SER A 94 10.82 -4.22 3.37
CA SER A 94 11.13 -3.05 4.21
C SER A 94 11.89 -3.53 5.45
N PRO A 95 12.90 -2.78 5.95
CA PRO A 95 13.66 -3.20 7.13
C PRO A 95 12.73 -3.34 8.33
N GLU A 96 12.25 -4.56 8.59
CA GLU A 96 11.72 -4.92 9.90
C GLU A 96 12.89 -4.76 10.87
N LEU A 97 12.70 -3.88 11.85
CA LEU A 97 13.59 -3.69 12.98
C LEU A 97 13.90 -5.07 13.59
N ARG A 98 15.04 -5.64 13.20
CA ARG A 98 15.64 -6.78 13.86
C ARG A 98 15.89 -6.37 15.30
N GLY A 99 14.99 -6.81 16.17
CA GLY A 99 15.25 -6.90 17.60
C GLY A 99 16.33 -7.94 17.82
N GLU A 100 17.58 -7.49 17.75
CA GLU A 100 18.69 -8.23 18.32
C GLU A 100 18.55 -8.11 19.83
N ASN A 101 18.00 -9.17 20.43
CA ASN A 101 18.22 -9.47 21.83
C ASN A 101 19.72 -9.72 21.98
N ASP A 102 20.41 -8.87 22.74
CA ASP A 102 21.60 -9.22 23.52
C ASP A 102 21.86 -8.06 24.51
N ASP A 103 21.60 -8.38 25.78
CA ASP A 103 22.29 -7.95 27.00
C ASP A 103 22.55 -6.46 27.34
N GLU A 104 21.91 -6.08 28.46
CA GLU A 104 22.42 -5.27 29.59
C GLU A 104 22.68 -3.74 29.49
N GLU A 105 22.20 -3.08 30.55
CA GLU A 105 22.58 -1.77 31.12
C GLU A 105 22.01 -0.44 30.58
N ASN A 106 20.95 0.00 31.28
CA ASN A 106 20.85 1.30 31.96
C ASN A 106 21.27 2.59 31.21
N LYS A 107 20.28 3.32 30.67
CA LYS A 107 19.92 4.70 31.12
C LYS A 107 18.96 5.41 30.16
N LYS A 108 17.85 5.89 30.76
CA LYS A 108 17.14 7.15 30.46
C LYS A 108 16.78 7.45 29.00
N LYS A 109 15.49 7.30 28.65
CA LYS A 109 14.72 8.17 27.74
C LYS A 109 13.26 7.75 27.84
N SER A 110 12.49 8.46 28.65
CA SER A 110 11.48 9.44 28.20
C SER A 110 10.35 8.78 27.42
N ASN A 111 9.20 8.66 28.10
CA ASN A 111 7.89 8.31 27.56
C ASN A 111 7.63 9.00 26.21
N LEU A 112 7.79 8.28 25.11
CA LEU A 112 7.05 8.54 23.89
C LEU A 112 5.87 7.57 23.91
N GLN A 113 4.69 8.09 24.23
CA GLN A 113 3.45 7.49 23.77
C GLN A 113 3.42 7.66 22.25
N SER A 114 3.94 6.66 21.53
CA SER A 114 3.63 6.50 20.11
C SER A 114 2.16 6.12 19.99
N ASN A 115 1.29 7.13 19.97
CA ASN A 115 -0.01 6.99 19.35
C ASN A 115 0.23 6.90 17.84
N ASN A 116 0.45 5.68 17.35
CA ASN A 116 0.33 5.36 15.93
C ASN A 116 -1.12 5.63 15.53
N PHE A 117 -1.39 6.86 15.10
CA PHE A 117 -2.66 7.23 14.50
C PHE A 117 -2.69 6.62 13.10
N ARG A 118 -3.18 5.39 13.01
CA ARG A 118 -3.43 4.69 11.76
C ARG A 118 -4.51 5.51 11.04
N TYR A 119 -4.18 6.13 9.92
CA TYR A 119 -5.18 6.67 9.01
C TYR A 119 -6.05 5.48 8.59
N VAL A 120 -7.28 5.43 9.10
CA VAL A 120 -8.26 4.41 8.72
C VAL A 120 -8.87 4.90 7.42
N ASP A 121 -8.64 4.18 6.33
CA ASP A 121 -9.26 4.48 5.05
C ASP A 121 -10.80 4.49 5.24
N PRO A 122 -11.55 5.44 4.65
CA PRO A 122 -13.02 5.41 4.70
C PRO A 122 -13.64 4.06 4.30
N GLU A 123 -12.94 3.26 3.48
CA GLU A 123 -13.36 1.89 3.18
C GLU A 123 -13.19 0.94 4.36
N ASP A 124 -12.04 0.99 5.07
CA ASP A 124 -11.76 0.18 6.26
C ASP A 124 -12.79 0.43 7.38
N ALA A 125 -13.21 1.69 7.56
CA ALA A 125 -14.21 2.03 8.58
C ALA A 125 -15.58 1.34 8.35
N LYS A 126 -15.94 1.03 7.10
CA LYS A 126 -17.16 0.27 6.78
C LYS A 126 -17.01 -1.19 7.20
N PHE A 127 -15.84 -1.78 6.97
CA PHE A 127 -15.51 -3.15 7.40
C PHE A 127 -15.49 -3.27 8.91
N GLU A 128 -14.86 -2.33 9.63
CA GLU A 128 -14.84 -2.31 11.09
C GLU A 128 -16.26 -2.25 11.68
N LYS A 129 -17.14 -1.43 11.09
CA LYS A 129 -18.54 -1.37 11.50
C LYS A 129 -19.25 -2.70 11.27
N LEU A 130 -19.06 -3.32 10.10
CA LEU A 130 -19.66 -4.62 9.79
C LEU A 130 -19.17 -5.70 10.76
N GLU A 131 -17.87 -5.74 11.06
CA GLU A 131 -17.26 -6.68 12.01
C GLU A 131 -17.88 -6.52 13.40
N LEU A 132 -18.05 -5.28 13.86
CA LEU A 132 -18.66 -4.98 15.15
C LEU A 132 -20.14 -5.37 15.21
N ASP A 133 -20.91 -5.15 14.13
CA ASP A 133 -22.31 -5.55 14.05
C ASP A 133 -22.45 -7.09 13.99
N LEU A 134 -21.57 -7.79 13.26
CA LEU A 134 -21.50 -9.26 13.24
C LEU A 134 -21.09 -9.84 14.60
N GLY A 135 -20.11 -9.24 15.28
CA GLY A 135 -19.69 -9.64 16.62
C GLY A 135 -20.83 -9.52 17.64
N ARG A 136 -21.60 -8.42 17.59
CA ARG A 136 -22.80 -8.23 18.42
C ARG A 136 -23.89 -9.25 18.11
N PHE A 137 -24.09 -9.56 16.83
CA PHE A 137 -25.07 -10.56 16.40
C PHE A 137 -24.74 -11.97 16.91
N ILE A 138 -23.47 -12.39 16.78
CA ILE A 138 -23.00 -13.69 17.29
C ILE A 138 -23.16 -13.76 18.81
N GLU A 139 -22.86 -12.68 19.53
CA GLU A 139 -23.04 -12.63 20.98
C GLU A 139 -24.52 -12.70 21.39
N ASP A 140 -25.43 -12.08 20.64
CA ASP A 140 -26.87 -12.18 20.89
C ASP A 140 -27.39 -13.63 20.71
N VAL A 141 -26.91 -14.33 19.69
CA VAL A 141 -27.20 -15.76 19.46
C VAL A 141 -26.63 -16.62 20.58
N ARG A 142 -25.39 -16.36 21.02
CA ARG A 142 -24.77 -17.07 22.14
C ARG A 142 -25.58 -16.91 23.43
N GLN A 143 -25.98 -15.68 23.76
CA GLN A 143 -26.80 -15.40 24.94
C GLN A 143 -28.17 -16.08 24.86
N LEU A 144 -28.78 -16.16 23.66
CA LEU A 144 -30.00 -16.93 23.47
C LEU A 144 -29.77 -18.42 23.79
N GLY A 145 -28.67 -19.00 23.33
CA GLY A 145 -28.28 -20.39 23.62
C GLY A 145 -28.12 -20.66 25.12
N VAL A 146 -27.50 -19.73 25.85
CA VAL A 146 -27.36 -19.80 27.32
C VAL A 146 -28.73 -19.73 28.01
N THR A 147 -29.59 -18.76 27.66
CA THR A 147 -30.94 -18.63 28.24
C THR A 147 -31.83 -19.83 27.91
N ALA A 148 -31.66 -20.47 26.75
CA ALA A 148 -32.40 -21.65 26.36
C ALA A 148 -31.94 -22.92 27.09
N SER A 149 -30.64 -22.99 27.43
CA SER A 149 -30.06 -24.13 28.16
C SER A 149 -30.38 -24.10 29.66
N ASP A 150 -30.46 -22.91 30.25
CA ASP A 150 -30.85 -22.70 31.65
C ASP A 150 -32.00 -21.67 31.75
N PRO A 151 -33.26 -22.11 31.57
CA PRO A 151 -34.40 -21.22 31.61
C PRO A 151 -34.73 -20.81 33.05
N GLY A 152 -34.25 -19.63 33.46
CA GLY A 152 -34.64 -19.00 34.72
C GLY A 152 -36.08 -18.44 34.71
N GLU A 153 -36.48 -17.81 35.83
CA GLU A 153 -37.73 -17.06 35.88
C GLU A 153 -37.69 -15.90 34.86
N ASN A 154 -38.73 -15.75 34.04
CA ASN A 154 -38.83 -14.84 32.87
C ASN A 154 -38.08 -15.27 31.59
N ALA A 155 -37.55 -16.51 31.51
CA ALA A 155 -36.84 -16.99 30.32
C ALA A 155 -37.63 -16.80 29.00
N ASN A 156 -38.94 -17.06 29.00
CA ASN A 156 -39.78 -16.91 27.80
C ASN A 156 -39.84 -15.46 27.26
N GLU A 157 -39.87 -14.48 28.15
CA GLU A 157 -39.90 -13.06 27.75
C GLU A 157 -38.53 -12.63 27.21
N ILE A 158 -37.45 -13.05 27.88
CA ILE A 158 -36.07 -12.80 27.44
C ILE A 158 -35.81 -13.46 26.08
N ILE A 159 -36.23 -14.72 25.90
CA ILE A 159 -36.09 -15.45 24.63
C ILE A 159 -36.85 -14.73 23.52
N ARG A 160 -38.10 -14.30 23.74
CA ARG A 160 -38.87 -13.54 22.74
C ARG A 160 -38.18 -12.23 22.37
N ALA A 161 -37.72 -11.47 23.36
CA ALA A 161 -36.98 -10.23 23.12
C ALA A 161 -35.70 -10.49 22.32
N LYS A 162 -34.95 -11.55 22.65
CA LYS A 162 -33.74 -11.97 21.91
C LYS A 162 -34.04 -12.43 20.49
N LEU A 163 -35.11 -13.21 20.28
CA LEU A 163 -35.53 -13.64 18.94
C LEU A 163 -35.89 -12.45 18.05
N LEU A 164 -36.60 -11.45 18.59
CA LEU A 164 -36.88 -10.20 17.86
C LEU A 164 -35.61 -9.43 17.56
N LYS A 165 -34.66 -9.36 18.50
CA LYS A 165 -33.36 -8.71 18.30
C LYS A 165 -32.53 -9.41 17.22
N ILE A 166 -32.49 -10.74 17.21
CA ILE A 166 -31.80 -11.55 16.20
C ILE A 166 -32.44 -11.35 14.82
N ALA A 167 -33.78 -11.37 14.74
CA ALA A 167 -34.49 -11.11 13.49
C ALA A 167 -34.20 -9.70 12.94
N ALA A 168 -34.16 -8.69 13.82
CA ALA A 168 -33.75 -7.34 13.45
C ALA A 168 -32.27 -7.28 13.01
N GLY A 169 -31.39 -7.99 13.71
CA GLY A 169 -29.97 -8.10 13.36
C GLY A 169 -29.74 -8.70 11.98
N LEU A 170 -30.41 -9.81 11.64
CA LEU A 170 -30.36 -10.43 10.31
C LEU A 170 -30.85 -9.48 9.22
N LYS A 171 -31.93 -8.72 9.47
CA LYS A 171 -32.44 -7.73 8.53
C LYS A 171 -31.42 -6.61 8.29
N ASN A 172 -30.81 -6.09 9.36
CA ASN A 172 -29.80 -5.05 9.26
C ASN A 172 -28.54 -5.52 8.52
N ILE A 173 -28.05 -6.74 8.80
CA ILE A 173 -26.90 -7.33 8.10
C ILE A 173 -27.19 -7.46 6.60
N ASN A 174 -28.41 -7.89 6.25
CA ASN A 174 -28.82 -8.01 4.85
C ASN A 174 -28.89 -6.64 4.13
N GLU A 175 -29.36 -5.59 4.81
CA GLU A 175 -29.34 -4.22 4.26
C GLU A 175 -27.91 -3.70 4.06
N VAL A 176 -27.03 -3.96 5.01
CA VAL A 176 -25.61 -3.56 4.97
C VAL A 176 -24.83 -4.34 3.91
N SER A 177 -25.19 -5.60 3.63
CA SER A 177 -24.57 -6.45 2.59
C SER A 177 -24.49 -5.76 1.21
N SER A 178 -25.51 -4.96 0.88
CA SER A 178 -25.56 -4.19 -0.38
C SER A 178 -24.39 -3.20 -0.55
N GLN A 179 -23.76 -2.76 0.55
CA GLN A 179 -22.63 -1.84 0.54
C GLN A 179 -21.31 -2.52 0.13
N PHE A 180 -21.24 -3.84 0.18
CA PHE A 180 -20.02 -4.64 -0.06
C PHE A 180 -20.00 -5.34 -1.43
N MET A 181 -20.97 -5.07 -2.30
CA MET A 181 -21.07 -5.71 -3.63
C MET A 181 -19.83 -5.46 -4.53
N ASN A 182 -19.04 -4.43 -4.23
CA ASN A 182 -17.80 -4.13 -4.95
C ASN A 182 -16.63 -5.07 -4.56
N HIS A 183 -16.75 -5.81 -3.46
CA HIS A 183 -15.73 -6.74 -2.99
C HIS A 183 -16.07 -8.17 -3.39
N GLN A 184 -15.25 -8.77 -4.26
CA GLN A 184 -15.43 -10.15 -4.71
C GLN A 184 -14.64 -11.10 -3.80
N ILE A 185 -15.34 -12.06 -3.20
CA ILE A 185 -14.74 -13.13 -2.40
C ILE A 185 -14.52 -14.34 -3.30
N PRO A 186 -13.28 -14.79 -3.53
CA PRO A 186 -13.02 -16.01 -4.28
C PRO A 186 -13.75 -17.22 -3.68
N ILE A 187 -14.46 -17.97 -4.52
CA ILE A 187 -15.27 -19.12 -4.09
C ILE A 187 -14.44 -20.16 -3.33
N LYS A 188 -13.16 -20.31 -3.70
CA LYS A 188 -12.21 -21.23 -3.05
C LYS A 188 -11.97 -20.91 -1.57
N ILE A 189 -12.25 -19.69 -1.10
CA ILE A 189 -12.12 -19.33 0.32
C ILE A 189 -13.19 -20.05 1.16
N PHE A 190 -14.37 -20.32 0.59
CA PHE A 190 -15.43 -21.01 1.32
C PHE A 190 -14.99 -22.40 1.81
N ASP A 191 -14.19 -23.13 1.02
CA ASP A 191 -13.62 -24.42 1.44
C ASP A 191 -12.77 -24.29 2.71
N PHE A 192 -12.04 -23.18 2.87
CA PHE A 192 -11.24 -22.92 4.09
C PHE A 192 -12.14 -22.56 5.27
N VAL A 193 -13.18 -21.76 5.04
CA VAL A 193 -14.12 -21.35 6.09
C VAL A 193 -14.94 -22.54 6.61
N ASP A 194 -15.46 -23.37 5.72
CA ASP A 194 -16.26 -24.55 6.05
C ASP A 194 -15.42 -25.61 6.79
N ASP A 195 -14.15 -25.77 6.41
CA ASP A 195 -13.18 -26.63 7.10
C ASP A 195 -12.66 -26.03 8.43
N MET A 196 -13.15 -24.86 8.85
CA MET A 196 -12.66 -24.10 10.02
C MET A 196 -11.15 -23.78 9.97
N LYS A 197 -10.57 -23.68 8.77
CA LYS A 197 -9.19 -23.25 8.54
C LYS A 197 -9.13 -21.73 8.51
N ASN A 198 -7.97 -21.18 8.88
CA ASN A 198 -7.74 -19.74 8.78
C ASN A 198 -7.81 -19.30 7.29
N PRO A 199 -8.69 -18.36 6.91
CA PRO A 199 -8.78 -17.86 5.54
C PRO A 199 -7.45 -17.27 5.02
N ASN A 200 -6.59 -16.77 5.90
CA ASN A 200 -5.26 -16.28 5.51
C ASN A 200 -4.37 -17.38 4.92
N ALA A 201 -4.66 -18.66 5.22
CA ALA A 201 -3.97 -19.77 4.59
C ALA A 201 -4.26 -19.86 3.09
N TYR A 202 -5.46 -19.49 2.64
CA TYR A 202 -5.79 -19.39 1.22
C TYR A 202 -4.96 -18.30 0.56
N SER A 203 -4.95 -17.09 1.13
CA SER A 203 -4.19 -15.96 0.58
C SER A 203 -2.71 -16.33 0.44
N LYS A 204 -2.13 -16.91 1.49
CA LYS A 204 -0.75 -17.41 1.46
C LYS A 204 -0.51 -18.43 0.35
N ALA A 205 -1.38 -19.44 0.23
CA ALA A 205 -1.24 -20.47 -0.80
C ALA A 205 -1.34 -19.88 -2.23
N VAL A 206 -2.21 -18.90 -2.45
CA VAL A 206 -2.35 -18.22 -3.75
C VAL A 206 -1.11 -17.41 -4.08
N PHE A 207 -0.51 -16.70 -3.11
CA PHE A 207 0.75 -16.00 -3.32
C PHE A 207 1.88 -16.98 -3.68
N GLU A 208 2.05 -18.04 -2.90
CA GLU A 208 3.06 -19.07 -3.18
C GLU A 208 2.86 -19.75 -4.54
N GLU A 209 1.63 -20.07 -4.92
CA GLU A 209 1.30 -20.63 -6.24
C GLU A 209 1.61 -19.63 -7.37
N THR A 210 1.33 -18.35 -7.15
CA THR A 210 1.60 -17.28 -8.12
C THR A 210 3.10 -17.08 -8.30
N ASP A 211 3.87 -17.06 -7.22
CA ASP A 211 5.33 -16.93 -7.24
C ASP A 211 6.00 -18.13 -7.94
N ALA A 212 5.51 -19.35 -7.67
CA ALA A 212 5.98 -20.55 -8.33
C ALA A 212 5.69 -20.53 -9.84
N LYS A 213 4.48 -20.14 -10.24
CA LYS A 213 4.11 -19.99 -11.66
C LYS A 213 4.90 -18.88 -12.34
N ASN A 214 5.12 -17.75 -11.67
CA ASN A 214 5.92 -16.65 -12.19
C ASN A 214 7.36 -17.11 -12.45
N SER A 215 7.97 -17.81 -11.49
CA SER A 215 9.31 -18.40 -11.64
C SER A 215 9.37 -19.41 -12.79
N GLU A 216 8.37 -20.28 -12.93
CA GLU A 216 8.27 -21.23 -14.05
C GLU A 216 8.16 -20.53 -15.41
N VAL A 217 7.27 -19.53 -15.52
CA VAL A 217 7.06 -18.75 -16.75
C VAL A 217 8.32 -17.97 -17.11
N ASN A 218 8.98 -17.34 -16.13
CA ASN A 218 10.27 -16.67 -16.34
C ASN A 218 11.36 -17.64 -16.81
N GLY A 219 11.43 -18.83 -16.22
CA GLY A 219 12.32 -19.90 -16.68
C GLY A 219 12.04 -20.34 -18.12
N LYS A 220 10.77 -20.48 -18.50
CA LYS A 220 10.37 -20.77 -19.89
C LYS A 220 10.77 -19.65 -20.84
N ILE A 221 10.52 -18.39 -20.47
CA ILE A 221 10.92 -17.22 -21.26
C ILE A 221 12.44 -17.21 -21.49
N GLU A 222 13.23 -17.50 -20.45
CA GLU A 222 14.68 -17.57 -20.55
C GLU A 222 15.13 -18.72 -21.49
N GLN A 223 14.51 -19.90 -21.39
CA GLN A 223 14.76 -21.01 -22.30
C GLN A 223 14.43 -20.65 -23.75
N TYR A 224 13.28 -19.99 -24.01
CA TYR A 224 12.92 -19.54 -25.35
C TYR A 224 13.88 -18.46 -25.87
N LYS A 225 14.33 -17.52 -25.03
CA LYS A 225 15.36 -16.54 -25.39
C LYS A 225 16.69 -17.22 -25.77
N LYS A 226 17.14 -18.20 -24.98
CA LYS A 226 18.35 -19.00 -25.25
C LYS A 226 18.21 -19.83 -26.53
N TYR A 227 17.07 -20.50 -26.72
CA TYR A 227 16.78 -21.28 -27.91
C TYR A 227 16.80 -20.40 -29.16
N LYS A 228 16.11 -19.25 -29.10
CA LYS A 228 16.11 -18.25 -30.16
C LYS A 228 17.51 -17.80 -30.55
N ALA A 229 18.36 -17.48 -29.58
CA ALA A 229 19.75 -17.07 -29.83
C ALA A 229 20.55 -18.17 -30.54
N LYS A 230 20.40 -19.44 -30.11
CA LYS A 230 21.08 -20.58 -30.76
C LYS A 230 20.59 -20.84 -32.19
N VAL A 231 19.28 -20.76 -32.41
CA VAL A 231 18.68 -20.91 -33.74
C VAL A 231 19.18 -19.80 -34.66
N LEU A 232 19.20 -18.55 -34.20
CA LEU A 232 19.73 -17.42 -34.98
C LEU A 232 21.22 -17.58 -35.29
N ALA A 233 22.03 -18.03 -34.33
CA ALA A 233 23.45 -18.29 -34.56
C ALA A 233 23.66 -19.36 -35.65
N LYS A 234 23.01 -20.52 -35.52
CA LYS A 234 23.09 -21.60 -36.51
C LYS A 234 22.54 -21.22 -37.88
N TRP A 235 21.45 -20.46 -37.91
CA TRP A 235 20.87 -19.98 -39.16
C TRP A 235 21.75 -18.94 -39.86
N SER A 236 22.42 -18.08 -39.09
CA SER A 236 23.37 -17.10 -39.66
C SER A 236 24.63 -17.74 -40.24
N GLU A 237 25.04 -18.92 -39.76
CA GLU A 237 26.13 -19.72 -40.35
C GLU A 237 25.73 -20.28 -41.72
N GLU A 238 24.50 -20.78 -41.86
CA GLU A 238 24.01 -21.43 -43.09
C GLU A 238 23.53 -20.42 -44.15
N MET A 239 22.91 -19.32 -43.73
CA MET A 239 22.26 -18.33 -44.60
C MET A 239 22.47 -16.89 -44.08
N PRO A 240 23.63 -16.27 -44.32
CA PRO A 240 23.97 -14.95 -43.76
C PRO A 240 23.04 -13.84 -44.24
N ASP A 241 22.67 -13.83 -45.52
CA ASP A 241 21.85 -12.76 -46.11
C ASP A 241 20.41 -12.78 -45.59
N ALA A 242 19.83 -13.98 -45.44
CA ALA A 242 18.47 -14.15 -44.93
C ALA A 242 18.38 -13.83 -43.43
N ALA A 243 19.40 -14.22 -42.65
CA ALA A 243 19.47 -13.91 -41.23
C ALA A 243 19.60 -12.40 -40.97
N LEU A 244 20.40 -11.70 -41.79
CA LEU A 244 20.55 -10.25 -41.70
C LEU A 244 19.22 -9.51 -41.99
N GLN A 245 18.49 -9.92 -43.02
CA GLN A 245 17.16 -9.38 -43.32
C GLN A 245 16.18 -9.56 -42.16
N TYR A 246 16.16 -10.75 -41.53
CA TYR A 246 15.31 -11.01 -40.37
C TYR A 246 15.66 -10.13 -39.17
N MET A 247 16.95 -9.93 -38.88
CA MET A 247 17.36 -9.07 -37.77
C MET A 247 16.95 -7.61 -37.97
N ILE A 248 17.01 -7.11 -39.21
CA ILE A 248 16.54 -5.76 -39.56
C ILE A 248 15.03 -5.64 -39.33
N MET A 249 14.24 -6.55 -39.92
CA MET A 249 12.79 -6.57 -39.76
C MET A 249 12.35 -6.67 -38.28
N ARG A 250 13.14 -7.37 -37.46
CA ARG A 250 12.83 -7.51 -36.04
C ARG A 250 13.17 -6.27 -35.22
N LYS A 251 14.25 -5.57 -35.53
CA LYS A 251 14.59 -4.31 -34.85
C LYS A 251 13.49 -3.26 -35.03
N ASP A 252 12.79 -3.30 -36.17
CA ASP A 252 11.64 -2.45 -36.46
C ASP A 252 10.38 -2.82 -35.67
N SER A 253 10.27 -4.07 -35.18
CA SER A 253 9.12 -4.54 -34.38
C SER A 253 9.36 -4.56 -32.87
N GLU A 254 10.62 -4.57 -32.40
CA GLU A 254 10.93 -4.44 -30.96
C GLU A 254 10.73 -3.02 -30.41
N GLY A 255 10.51 -2.03 -31.28
CA GLY A 255 10.14 -0.66 -30.92
C GLY A 255 8.65 -0.48 -30.56
N ASP A 256 7.80 -1.46 -30.84
CA ASP A 256 6.37 -1.44 -30.52
C ASP A 256 6.11 -2.32 -29.28
N LYS A 257 6.67 -1.90 -28.14
CA LYS A 257 6.44 -2.55 -26.83
C LYS A 257 5.10 -2.13 -26.24
N GLY A 258 4.02 -2.35 -26.97
CA GLY A 258 2.68 -2.54 -26.39
C GLY A 258 2.43 -4.04 -26.30
N PRO A 259 1.88 -4.59 -25.21
CA PRO A 259 1.62 -6.02 -25.15
C PRO A 259 0.48 -6.37 -26.14
N PRO A 260 0.68 -7.28 -27.12
CA PRO A 260 -0.42 -7.96 -27.77
C PRO A 260 -0.58 -9.31 -27.07
N PHE A 261 -1.03 -9.27 -25.82
CA PHE A 261 -1.57 -10.44 -25.15
C PHE A 261 -2.93 -10.04 -24.61
N LEU A 262 -3.94 -10.84 -24.98
CA LEU A 262 -5.34 -10.76 -24.57
C LEU A 262 -5.53 -10.38 -23.10
#